data_AF-A0A358DF13-F1
#
_entry.id   AF-A0A358DF13-F1
#
_cell.length_a   1.000
_cell.length_b   1.000
_cell.length_c   1.000
_cell.angle_alpha   90.00
_cell.angle_beta   90.00
_cell.angle_gamma   90.00
#
_symmetry.space_group_name_H-M   'P 1'
#
loop_
_entity.id
_entity.type
_entity.pdbx_description
1 polymer ?
#
loop_
_entity_poly.entity_id
_entity_poly.type
_entity_poly.pdbx_seq_one_letter_code
_entity_poly.pdbx_strand_id
1 'polypeptide(L)'
;MLEHFGIKDFIDILLVAALLYYLFKMVKISGMRPLFIGIVVFMIIWVLVSQVFDMVLLGSILDQFVNIGLILLVILFQDEIRRFLMSLGSKKGWKFVSKLFIPVDK
;
A
#
# COMPACT_ATOMS: atom_id res chain seq x y z
N MET A 1 -8.12 3.58 -33.55
CA MET A 1 -8.41 2.76 -32.35
C MET A 1 -8.14 3.54 -31.06
N LEU A 2 -8.63 4.78 -30.98
CA LEU A 2 -8.43 5.70 -29.83
C LEU A 2 -9.69 6.57 -29.67
N GLU A 3 -10.87 5.96 -29.64
CA GLU A 3 -12.10 6.71 -29.41
C GLU A 3 -12.85 6.07 -28.26
N HIS A 4 -13.42 6.93 -27.41
CA HIS A 4 -14.02 6.69 -26.10
C HIS A 4 -13.07 6.82 -24.90
N PHE A 5 -12.29 7.91 -24.84
CA PHE A 5 -11.91 8.47 -23.54
C PHE A 5 -13.14 9.15 -22.95
N GLY A 6 -13.92 8.40 -22.20
CA GLY A 6 -15.16 8.85 -21.58
C GLY A 6 -14.88 9.63 -20.30
N ILE A 7 -15.89 10.39 -19.84
CA ILE A 7 -15.88 11.01 -18.50
C ILE A 7 -15.60 9.97 -17.41
N LYS A 8 -15.96 8.70 -17.64
CA LYS A 8 -15.64 7.58 -16.75
C LYS A 8 -14.13 7.35 -16.61
N ASP A 9 -13.36 7.38 -17.70
CA ASP A 9 -11.92 7.13 -17.65
C ASP A 9 -11.19 8.27 -16.92
N PHE A 10 -11.66 9.51 -17.12
CA PHE A 10 -11.15 10.66 -16.39
C PHE A 10 -11.42 10.54 -14.87
N ILE A 11 -12.64 10.16 -14.49
CA ILE A 11 -13.00 9.94 -13.08
C ILE A 11 -12.21 8.79 -12.48
N ASP A 12 -12.03 7.69 -13.22
CA ASP A 12 -11.28 6.52 -12.76
C ASP A 12 -9.81 6.87 -12.49
N ILE A 13 -9.14 7.53 -13.44
CA ILE A 13 -7.75 7.98 -13.27
C ILE A 13 -7.63 8.96 -12.10
N LEU A 14 -8.57 9.89 -11.95
CA LEU A 14 -8.55 10.87 -10.86
C LEU A 14 -8.76 10.19 -9.50
N LEU A 15 -9.67 9.21 -9.41
CA LEU A 15 -9.89 8.42 -8.19
C LEU A 15 -8.67 7.56 -7.85
N VAL A 16 -8.07 6.87 -8.82
CA VAL A 16 -6.85 6.08 -8.64
C VAL A 16 -5.69 6.98 -8.21
N ALA A 17 -5.52 8.15 -8.83
CA ALA A 17 -4.49 9.12 -8.44
C ALA A 17 -4.69 9.64 -7.01
N ALA A 18 -5.94 9.96 -6.63
CA ALA A 18 -6.26 10.36 -5.26
C ALA A 18 -5.99 9.23 -4.26
N LEU A 19 -6.37 7.99 -4.59
CA LEU A 19 -6.10 6.80 -3.77
C LEU A 19 -4.60 6.60 -3.56
N LEU A 20 -3.82 6.62 -4.63
CA LEU A 20 -2.36 6.49 -4.58
C LEU A 20 -1.72 7.63 -3.78
N TYR A 21 -2.21 8.87 -3.93
CA TYR A 21 -1.74 10.00 -3.13
C TYR A 21 -2.01 9.80 -1.63
N TYR A 22 -3.20 9.33 -1.25
CA TYR A 22 -3.53 9.02 0.14
C TYR A 22 -2.66 7.88 0.69
N LEU A 23 -2.49 6.80 -0.08
CA LEU A 23 -1.61 5.68 0.30
C LEU A 23 -0.16 6.16 0.51
N PHE A 24 0.37 6.95 -0.42
CA PHE A 24 1.73 7.52 -0.31
C PHE A 24 1.88 8.40 0.93
N LYS A 25 0.90 9.28 1.19
CA LYS A 25 0.89 10.14 2.37
C LYS A 25 0.87 9.34 3.68
N MET A 26 0.13 8.23 3.71
CA MET A 26 0.09 7.35 4.89
C MET A 26 1.42 6.68 5.20
N VAL A 27 2.08 6.13 4.18
CA VAL A 27 3.41 5.52 4.32
C VAL A 27 4.43 6.51 4.89
N LYS A 28 4.32 7.79 4.51
CA LYS A 28 5.23 8.85 4.97
C LYS A 28 5.05 9.23 6.45
N ILE A 29 3.88 8.98 7.03
CA ILE A 29 3.49 9.42 8.39
C ILE A 29 3.67 8.30 9.43
N SER A 30 3.60 7.02 9.04
CA SER A 30 3.48 5.89 9.99
C SER A 30 4.74 5.52 10.79
N GLY A 31 5.88 6.21 10.62
CA GLY A 31 7.11 5.86 11.34
C GLY A 31 7.75 4.52 10.93
N MET A 32 7.17 3.82 9.94
CA MET A 32 7.60 2.50 9.49
C MET A 32 8.82 2.48 8.56
N ARG A 33 9.52 3.62 8.40
CA ARG A 33 10.71 3.69 7.54
C ARG A 33 11.76 2.62 7.88
N PRO A 34 12.10 2.36 9.16
CA PRO A 34 13.09 1.32 9.49
C PRO A 34 12.61 -0.09 9.12
N LEU A 35 11.33 -0.39 9.32
CA LEU A 35 10.75 -1.69 8.96
C LEU A 35 10.78 -1.89 7.43
N PHE A 36 10.36 -0.87 6.68
CA PHE A 36 10.34 -0.93 5.22
C PHE A 36 11.74 -1.13 4.64
N ILE A 37 12.73 -0.39 5.17
CA ILE A 37 14.14 -0.58 4.81
C ILE A 37 14.61 -1.99 5.14
N GLY A 38 14.25 -2.52 6.32
CA GLY A 38 14.58 -3.89 6.72
C GLY A 38 14.03 -4.95 5.76
N ILE A 39 12.77 -4.82 5.34
CA ILE A 39 12.15 -5.74 4.37
C ILE A 39 12.84 -5.65 3.01
N VAL A 40 13.16 -4.45 2.53
CA VAL A 40 13.86 -4.25 1.25
C VAL A 40 15.27 -4.85 1.28
N VAL A 41 16.03 -4.59 2.34
CA VAL A 41 17.37 -5.15 2.52
C VAL A 41 17.33 -6.67 2.61
N PHE A 42 16.38 -7.23 3.37
CA PHE A 42 16.17 -8.67 3.46
C PHE A 42 15.88 -9.30 2.08
N MET A 43 14.99 -8.69 1.29
CA MET A 43 14.69 -9.12 -0.08
C MET A 43 15.93 -9.11 -0.98
N ILE A 44 16.78 -8.07 -0.88
CA ILE A 44 18.03 -8.00 -1.65
C ILE A 44 18.96 -9.16 -1.26
N ILE A 45 19.16 -9.40 0.03
CA ILE A 45 19.99 -10.51 0.52
C ILE A 45 19.45 -11.84 0.02
N TRP A 46 18.14 -12.05 0.09
CA TRP A 46 17.49 -13.25 -0.41
C TRP A 46 17.76 -13.47 -1.90
N VAL A 47 17.55 -12.45 -2.76
CA VAL A 47 17.84 -12.55 -4.20
C VAL A 47 19.31 -12.86 -4.44
N LEU A 48 20.23 -12.19 -3.75
CA LEU A 48 21.66 -12.44 -3.90
C LEU A 48 22.01 -13.88 -3.54
N VAL A 49 21.54 -14.37 -2.40
CA VAL A 49 21.84 -15.73 -1.92
C VAL A 49 21.19 -16.80 -2.81
N SER A 50 19.89 -16.68 -3.08
CA SER A 50 19.11 -17.71 -3.76
C SER A 50 19.29 -17.69 -5.27
N GLN A 51 19.42 -16.52 -5.90
CA GLN A 51 19.43 -16.40 -7.36
C GLN A 51 20.82 -16.08 -7.94
N VAL A 52 21.67 -15.34 -7.22
CA VAL A 52 22.98 -14.92 -7.75
C VAL A 52 24.10 -15.88 -7.33
N PHE A 53 24.13 -16.28 -6.07
CA PHE A 53 25.13 -17.20 -5.53
C PHE A 53 24.72 -18.68 -5.60
N ASP A 54 23.48 -18.97 -6.00
CA ASP A 54 22.92 -20.32 -6.15
C ASP A 54 23.10 -21.20 -4.89
N MET A 55 22.98 -20.56 -3.71
CA MET A 55 23.19 -21.23 -2.43
C MET A 55 21.96 -22.05 -2.04
N VAL A 56 21.96 -23.35 -2.34
CA VAL A 56 20.80 -24.24 -2.14
C VAL A 56 20.31 -24.29 -0.68
N LEU A 57 21.22 -24.46 0.29
CA LEU A 57 20.82 -24.60 1.70
C LEU A 57 20.32 -23.28 2.31
N LEU A 58 21.09 -22.20 2.15
CA LEU A 58 20.69 -20.90 2.69
C LEU A 58 19.47 -20.34 1.95
N GLY A 59 19.44 -20.51 0.62
CA GLY A 59 18.34 -20.10 -0.23
C GLY A 59 17.04 -20.79 0.14
N SER A 60 17.05 -22.12 0.32
CA SER A 60 15.84 -22.85 0.72
C SER A 60 15.29 -22.45 2.10
N ILE A 61 16.17 -22.10 3.06
CA ILE A 61 15.73 -21.56 4.35
C ILE A 61 15.09 -20.18 4.15
N LEU A 62 15.74 -19.29 3.41
CA LEU A 62 15.23 -17.94 3.15
C LEU A 62 13.95 -17.96 2.28
N ASP A 63 13.82 -18.89 1.35
CA ASP A 63 12.61 -19.12 0.55
C ASP A 63 11.42 -19.43 1.45
N GLN A 64 11.63 -20.22 2.51
CA GLN A 64 10.59 -20.52 3.49
C GLN A 64 10.15 -19.24 4.24
N PHE A 65 11.08 -18.35 4.59
CA PHE A 65 10.77 -17.05 5.18
C PHE A 65 10.01 -16.12 4.21
N VAL A 66 10.37 -16.13 2.92
CA VAL A 66 9.67 -15.35 1.89
C VAL A 66 8.26 -15.88 1.65
N ASN A 67 8.08 -17.21 1.68
CA ASN A 67 6.76 -17.85 1.53
C ASN A 67 5.77 -17.41 2.61
N ILE A 68 6.20 -17.36 3.88
CA ILE A 68 5.39 -16.78 4.97
C ILE A 68 5.42 -15.25 5.00
N GLY A 69 6.22 -14.62 4.16
CA GLY A 69 6.51 -13.18 4.15
C GLY A 69 5.27 -12.32 3.90
N LEU A 70 4.33 -12.79 3.07
CA LEU A 70 3.07 -12.07 2.85
C LEU A 70 2.23 -11.98 4.13
N ILE A 71 2.10 -13.08 4.86
CA ILE A 71 1.36 -13.13 6.13
C ILE A 71 2.07 -12.28 7.17
N LEU A 72 3.41 -12.40 7.26
CA LEU A 72 4.22 -11.60 8.16
C LEU A 72 4.04 -10.11 7.88
N LEU A 73 4.03 -9.71 6.60
CA LEU A 73 3.79 -8.34 6.17
C LEU A 73 2.42 -7.86 6.62
N VAL A 74 1.35 -8.63 6.41
CA VAL A 74 0.00 -8.24 6.89
C VAL A 74 -0.04 -8.05 8.41
N ILE A 75 0.62 -8.93 9.18
CA ILE A 75 0.69 -8.83 10.64
C ILE A 75 1.50 -7.60 11.07
N LEU A 76 2.66 -7.37 10.45
CA LEU A 76 3.53 -6.22 10.77
C LEU A 76 2.88 -4.88 10.42
N PHE A 77 2.03 -4.85 9.40
CA PHE A 77 1.26 -3.67 8.98
C PHE A 77 -0.15 -3.60 9.58
N GLN A 78 -0.50 -4.50 10.51
CA GLN A 78 -1.84 -4.61 11.06
C GLN A 78 -2.31 -3.29 11.68
N ASP A 79 -1.43 -2.62 12.43
CA ASP A 79 -1.77 -1.38 13.12
C ASP A 79 -2.02 -0.21 12.16
N GLU A 80 -1.27 -0.13 11.06
CA GLU A 80 -1.42 0.90 10.03
C GLU A 80 -2.69 0.72 9.23
N ILE A 81 -3.00 -0.52 8.84
CA ILE A 81 -4.25 -0.85 8.17
C ILE A 81 -5.42 -0.45 9.07
N ARG A 82 -5.34 -0.75 10.37
CA ARG A 82 -6.35 -0.32 11.34
C ARG A 82 -6.47 1.20 11.42
N ARG A 83 -5.35 1.92 11.57
CA ARG A 83 -5.30 3.39 11.63
C ARG A 83 -5.84 4.03 10.35
N PHE A 84 -5.55 3.45 9.18
CA PHE A 84 -6.10 3.87 7.90
C PHE A 84 -7.61 3.81 7.89
N LEU A 85 -8.17 2.63 8.17
CA LEU A 85 -9.61 2.42 8.14
C LEU A 85 -10.35 3.32 9.13
N MET A 86 -9.78 3.51 10.34
CA MET A 86 -10.32 4.46 11.32
C MET A 86 -10.27 5.91 10.82
N SER A 87 -9.21 6.29 10.10
CA SER A 87 -9.10 7.63 9.50
C SER A 87 -10.11 7.88 8.37
N LEU A 88 -10.44 6.83 7.60
CA LEU A 88 -11.46 6.88 6.55
C LEU A 88 -12.88 6.97 7.14
N GLY A 89 -13.17 6.20 8.20
CA GLY A 89 -14.48 6.19 8.87
C GLY A 89 -14.74 7.35 9.84
N SER A 90 -13.73 8.17 10.12
CA SER A 90 -13.84 9.35 10.99
C SER A 90 -14.73 10.45 10.39
N LYS A 91 -15.53 11.14 11.23
CA LYS A 91 -16.46 12.24 10.86
C LYS A 91 -15.85 13.31 9.93
N LYS A 92 -14.52 13.44 9.87
CA LYS A 92 -13.81 14.39 9.00
C LYS A 92 -13.78 13.94 7.53
N GLY A 93 -13.60 12.63 7.26
CA GLY A 93 -13.71 12.04 5.92
C GLY A 93 -15.15 12.03 5.43
N TRP A 94 -16.09 11.67 6.31
CA TRP A 94 -17.52 11.72 6.02
C TRP A 94 -18.04 13.14 5.76
N LYS A 95 -17.55 14.17 6.49
CA LYS A 95 -17.87 15.59 6.22
C LYS A 95 -17.38 16.09 4.86
N PHE A 96 -16.26 15.57 4.36
CA PHE A 96 -15.74 15.96 3.04
C PHE A 96 -16.60 15.35 1.93
N VAL A 97 -16.93 14.06 2.04
CA VAL A 97 -17.83 13.36 1.10
C VAL A 97 -19.24 13.96 1.16
N SER A 98 -19.80 14.17 2.36
CA SER A 98 -21.14 14.79 2.49
C SER A 98 -21.21 16.22 1.99
N LYS A 99 -20.11 17.00 2.04
CA LYS A 99 -20.04 18.34 1.44
C LYS A 99 -19.99 18.32 -0.09
N LEU A 100 -19.50 17.25 -0.69
CA LEU A 100 -19.41 17.12 -2.14
C LEU A 100 -20.74 16.65 -2.77
N PHE A 101 -21.53 15.88 -2.02
CA PHE A 101 -22.81 15.30 -2.49
C PHE A 101 -24.06 16.06 -2.05
N ILE A 102 -23.98 17.01 -1.12
CA ILE A 102 -25.12 17.86 -0.73
C ILE A 102 -24.83 19.29 -1.21
N PRO A 103 -25.35 19.73 -2.37
CA PRO A 103 -25.57 21.14 -2.59
C PRO A 103 -26.61 21.56 -1.55
N VAL A 104 -26.16 22.32 -0.54
CA VAL A 104 -27.07 23.04 0.33
C VAL A 104 -27.70 24.12 -0.54
N ASP A 105 -28.84 23.79 -1.14
CA ASP A 105 -29.75 24.79 -1.65
C ASP A 105 -30.22 25.62 -0.45
N LYS A 106 -30.12 26.94 -0.60
CA LYS A 106 -30.46 27.93 0.43
C LYS A 106 -31.96 27.97 0.67
#